data_AF-A0A1J3EEJ5-F1
#
_entry.id   AF-A0A1J3EEJ5-F1
#
_cell.length_a   1.000
_cell.length_b   1.000
_cell.length_c   1.000
_cell.angle_alpha   90.00
_cell.angle_beta   90.00
_cell.angle_gamma   90.00
#
_symmetry.space_group_name_H-M   'P 1'
#
loop_
_entity.id
_entity.type
_entity.pdbx_description
1 polymer ?
#
loop_
_entity_poly.entity_id
_entity_poly.type
_entity_poly.pdbx_seq_one_letter_code
_entity_poly.pdbx_strand_id
1 'polypeptide(L)'
;RRAMSLLLSKLSSRKAHALRHLTTRFFSTSFRNGDVEITNFCGWSFATEKKEMGTIGSSNGWVATLKDGVVCLQDDLNPNASDTNPKRISLPPLVTLPRCQTQIVTNLAMSSSSPEDEDCVVAVKFLGPQLSFCRPARGNSEWTNVRIADSSFFNSHVMYSERDEMFSMPSSEGNYIGSWDIGEHIHNRKVLKLRYRNLPKLVQKEWELLDSCFRSEHLVESRFTGETFLVKWYTKRNSDNNNGKMRTERFFVFNTDEEGNAVYTRDI
;
A
#
# COMPACT_ATOMS: atom_id res chain seq x y z
N ARG A 1 3.81 26.26 12.56
CA ARG A 1 4.59 25.29 13.38
C ARG A 1 4.09 25.13 14.84
N ARG A 2 2.82 25.44 15.19
CA ARG A 2 2.29 25.23 16.55
C ARG A 2 0.93 24.50 16.66
N ALA A 3 0.38 23.98 15.55
CA ALA A 3 -0.88 23.23 15.55
C ALA A 3 -0.72 21.70 15.42
N MET A 4 0.43 21.18 14.96
CA MET A 4 0.69 19.74 14.84
C MET A 4 1.15 19.06 16.14
N SER A 5 1.54 19.83 17.16
CA SER A 5 2.05 19.29 18.42
C SER A 5 0.96 18.85 19.39
N LEU A 6 -0.29 19.26 19.19
CA LEU A 6 -1.40 19.03 20.13
C LEU A 6 -2.23 17.78 19.81
N LEU A 7 -2.13 17.24 18.59
CA LEU A 7 -2.80 15.97 18.24
C LEU A 7 -2.00 14.75 18.73
N LEU A 8 -0.69 14.88 18.90
CA LEU A 8 0.21 13.79 19.29
C LEU A 8 0.32 13.59 20.82
N SER A 9 -0.13 14.55 21.63
CA SER A 9 -0.01 14.45 23.10
C SER A 9 -1.19 13.76 23.80
N LYS A 10 -2.24 13.38 23.07
CA LYS A 10 -3.42 12.68 23.64
C LYS A 10 -3.46 11.17 23.38
N LEU A 11 -2.53 10.62 22.61
CA LEU A 11 -2.45 9.18 22.33
C LEU A 11 -1.65 8.44 23.43
N SER A 12 -2.20 8.48 24.65
CA SER A 12 -1.75 7.68 25.80
C SER A 12 -2.72 6.50 25.98
N SER A 13 -2.62 5.51 25.11
CA SER A 13 -3.22 4.18 25.32
C SER A 13 -2.45 3.15 24.50
N ARG A 14 -2.33 1.92 25.02
CA ARG A 14 -1.42 0.83 24.63
C ARG A 14 -1.54 0.32 23.17
N LYS A 15 -2.29 1.00 22.29
CA LYS A 15 -2.41 0.71 20.85
C LYS A 15 -1.74 1.73 19.94
N ALA A 16 -1.09 2.77 20.49
CA ALA A 16 -0.43 3.82 19.72
C ALA A 16 0.72 3.34 18.80
N HIS A 17 1.26 2.13 18.99
CA HIS A 17 2.37 1.63 18.16
C HIS A 17 1.94 1.27 16.73
N ALA A 18 0.76 0.64 16.55
CA ALA A 18 0.23 0.33 15.21
C ALA A 18 -0.07 1.60 14.39
N LEU A 19 -0.45 2.68 15.06
CA LEU A 19 -0.75 4.00 14.46
C LEU A 19 0.46 4.90 14.25
N ARG A 20 1.51 4.75 15.06
CA ARG A 20 2.81 5.37 14.79
C ARG A 20 3.41 4.84 13.49
N HIS A 21 3.19 3.56 13.14
CA HIS A 21 3.57 3.05 11.82
C HIS A 21 2.73 3.64 10.67
N LEU A 22 1.43 3.90 10.87
CA LEU A 22 0.59 4.59 9.90
C LEU A 22 0.99 6.06 9.67
N THR A 23 1.50 6.76 10.69
CA THR A 23 1.94 8.16 10.57
C THR A 23 3.40 8.33 10.17
N THR A 24 4.22 7.28 10.27
CA THR A 24 5.66 7.34 9.93
C THR A 24 6.01 6.59 8.63
N ARG A 25 5.06 5.92 7.96
CA ARG A 25 5.31 5.20 6.68
C ARG A 25 4.52 5.69 5.47
N PHE A 26 3.83 6.82 5.58
CA PHE A 26 3.15 7.48 4.45
C PHE A 26 3.68 8.90 4.20
N PHE A 27 5.00 9.02 4.06
CA PHE A 27 5.63 10.19 3.46
C PHE A 27 6.88 9.76 2.71
N SER A 28 6.74 9.30 1.46
CA SER A 28 7.83 9.51 0.51
C SER A 28 7.59 10.87 -0.14
N THR A 29 7.99 11.94 0.55
CA THR A 29 8.22 13.24 -0.08
C THR A 29 9.72 13.42 -0.17
N SER A 30 10.28 13.05 -1.32
CA SER A 30 11.61 13.51 -1.69
C SER A 30 11.47 14.91 -2.27
N PHE A 31 11.84 15.93 -1.49
CA PHE A 31 12.06 17.27 -2.00
C PHE A 31 13.37 17.27 -2.81
N ARG A 32 13.28 17.52 -4.12
CA ARG A 32 14.38 18.12 -4.88
C ARG A 32 13.81 19.30 -5.66
N ASN A 33 14.54 20.43 -5.61
CA ASN A 33 14.21 21.66 -6.32
C ASN A 33 13.91 21.37 -7.80
N GLY A 34 12.70 21.69 -8.22
CA GLY A 34 12.18 21.42 -9.56
C GLY A 34 10.73 20.94 -9.42
N ASP A 35 9.80 21.66 -10.03
CA ASP A 35 8.37 21.47 -9.87
C ASP A 35 7.94 20.02 -10.18
N VAL A 36 7.45 19.30 -9.17
CA VAL A 36 6.81 17.98 -9.33
C VAL A 36 5.39 18.07 -8.78
N GLU A 37 4.42 17.98 -9.69
CA GLU A 37 3.01 17.86 -9.36
C GLU A 37 2.70 16.46 -8.84
N ILE A 38 2.20 16.37 -7.60
CA ILE A 38 1.67 15.13 -7.03
C ILE A 38 0.28 14.89 -7.60
N THR A 39 0.14 14.02 -8.59
CA THR A 39 -1.15 13.53 -9.07
C THR A 39 -1.48 12.20 -8.40
N ASN A 40 -2.28 12.23 -7.33
CA ASN A 40 -2.93 11.02 -6.82
C ASN A 40 -4.16 10.68 -7.67
N PHE A 41 -4.27 9.40 -7.99
CA PHE A 41 -5.27 8.74 -8.83
C PHE A 41 -6.71 8.95 -8.33
N CYS A 42 -7.34 10.06 -8.72
CA CYS A 42 -8.78 10.16 -8.96
C CYS A 42 -9.09 11.42 -9.80
N GLY A 43 -9.28 11.21 -11.10
CA GLY A 43 -9.54 12.23 -12.11
C GLY A 43 -8.40 12.29 -13.12
N TRP A 44 -8.61 11.72 -14.31
CA TRP A 44 -7.68 11.79 -15.42
C TRP A 44 -7.32 13.24 -15.78
N SER A 45 -6.01 13.49 -15.86
CA SER A 45 -5.36 14.35 -16.86
C SER A 45 -3.97 13.78 -17.12
N PHE A 46 -3.66 13.48 -18.37
CA PHE A 46 -2.34 13.06 -18.81
C PHE A 46 -1.40 14.28 -18.84
N ALA A 47 -0.18 14.10 -18.32
CA ALA A 47 0.96 14.92 -18.69
C ALA A 47 2.05 13.98 -19.22
N THR A 48 2.24 14.02 -20.53
CA THR A 48 3.39 13.46 -21.22
C THR A 48 4.62 14.36 -21.00
N GLU A 49 5.79 13.72 -20.92
CA GLU A 49 7.16 14.28 -20.92
C GLU A 49 7.82 14.69 -19.59
N LYS A 50 8.44 13.72 -18.92
CA LYS A 50 9.90 13.44 -18.97
C LYS A 50 10.13 12.08 -18.31
N LYS A 51 11.00 11.25 -18.88
CA LYS A 51 11.24 9.84 -18.46
C LYS A 51 12.06 9.77 -17.16
N GLU A 52 11.57 10.43 -16.12
CA GLU A 52 12.15 10.39 -14.78
C GLU A 52 11.74 9.09 -14.08
N MET A 53 12.63 8.63 -13.21
CA MET A 53 12.44 7.46 -12.37
C MET A 53 11.31 7.76 -11.37
N GLY A 54 10.13 7.17 -11.59
CA GLY A 54 9.00 7.36 -10.69
C GLY A 54 9.14 6.47 -9.45
N THR A 55 9.07 7.04 -8.24
CA THR A 55 8.95 6.26 -7.01
C THR A 55 7.59 5.56 -6.97
N ILE A 56 7.58 4.23 -6.82
CA ILE A 56 6.36 3.41 -6.86
C ILE A 56 5.95 2.87 -5.48
N GLY A 57 6.79 3.05 -4.47
CA GLY A 57 6.49 2.66 -3.09
C GLY A 57 7.74 2.38 -2.28
N SER A 58 7.54 1.91 -1.06
CA SER A 58 8.62 1.43 -0.20
C SER A 58 8.17 0.24 0.64
N SER A 59 9.12 -0.61 1.01
CA SER A 59 8.88 -1.76 1.87
C SER A 59 10.15 -2.07 2.66
N ASN A 60 10.03 -2.34 3.96
CA ASN A 60 11.16 -2.69 4.83
C ASN A 60 12.41 -1.78 4.76
N GLY A 61 12.24 -0.48 4.54
CA GLY A 61 13.38 0.47 4.43
C GLY A 61 13.98 0.59 3.03
N TRP A 62 13.48 -0.18 2.08
CA TRP A 62 13.82 -0.07 0.66
C TRP A 62 12.79 0.77 -0.07
N VAL A 63 13.25 1.72 -0.88
CA VAL A 63 12.44 2.52 -1.80
C VAL A 63 12.50 1.87 -3.17
N ALA A 64 11.33 1.62 -3.76
CA ALA A 64 11.25 1.09 -5.10
C ALA A 64 10.94 2.18 -6.11
N THR A 65 11.55 2.06 -7.26
CA THR A 65 11.35 2.94 -8.40
C THR A 65 11.06 2.14 -9.65
N LEU A 66 10.30 2.72 -10.58
CA LEU A 66 10.03 2.14 -11.89
C LEU A 66 10.61 3.05 -12.97
N LYS A 67 11.47 2.47 -13.81
CA LYS A 67 12.00 3.13 -15.00
C LYS A 67 12.03 2.12 -16.13
N ASP A 68 11.43 2.47 -17.26
CA ASP A 68 11.51 1.67 -18.50
C ASP A 68 11.03 0.22 -18.33
N GLY A 69 10.02 0.01 -17.48
CA GLY A 69 9.49 -1.33 -17.17
C GLY A 69 10.36 -2.14 -16.21
N VAL A 70 11.42 -1.56 -15.66
CA VAL A 70 12.33 -2.20 -14.70
C VAL A 70 12.12 -1.60 -13.31
N VAL A 71 11.85 -2.46 -12.35
CA VAL A 71 11.75 -2.08 -10.93
C VAL A 71 13.14 -2.11 -10.30
N CYS A 72 13.55 -1.03 -9.66
CA CYS A 72 14.79 -0.96 -8.88
C CYS A 72 14.47 -0.71 -7.41
N LEU A 73 14.96 -1.58 -6.54
CA LEU A 73 14.95 -1.40 -5.08
C LEU A 73 16.23 -0.68 -4.68
N GLN A 74 16.09 0.46 -4.01
CA GLN A 74 17.18 1.25 -3.48
C GLN A 74 17.08 1.27 -1.95
N ASP A 75 18.19 1.00 -1.28
CA ASP A 75 18.27 1.13 0.17
C ASP A 75 18.19 2.61 0.55
N ASP A 76 17.19 2.97 1.36
CA ASP A 76 16.95 4.34 1.85
C ASP A 76 17.40 4.52 3.31
N LEU A 77 18.24 3.62 3.83
CA LEU A 77 18.64 3.64 5.24
C LEU A 77 19.43 4.88 5.70
N ASN A 78 19.77 5.85 4.83
CA ASN A 78 20.21 7.17 5.30
C ASN A 78 20.21 8.28 4.20
N PRO A 79 19.26 9.22 4.18
CA PRO A 79 19.32 10.38 3.28
C PRO A 79 20.45 11.38 3.63
N ASN A 80 21.04 11.27 4.84
CA ASN A 80 22.18 12.07 5.30
C ASN A 80 23.53 11.31 5.22
N ALA A 81 23.54 10.03 4.85
CA ALA A 81 24.81 9.37 4.55
C ALA A 81 25.26 9.86 3.19
N SER A 82 26.47 10.42 3.14
CA SER A 82 27.22 10.60 1.91
C SER A 82 27.68 9.25 1.36
N ASP A 83 26.80 8.25 1.30
CA ASP A 83 27.17 6.98 0.68
C ASP A 83 27.15 7.22 -0.83
N THR A 84 28.35 7.29 -1.40
CA THR A 84 28.58 7.67 -2.80
C THR A 84 27.91 6.68 -3.78
N ASN A 85 27.43 5.53 -3.29
CA ASN A 85 26.72 4.52 -4.06
C ASN A 85 25.71 3.73 -3.19
N PRO A 86 24.46 4.21 -2.99
CA PRO A 86 23.46 3.46 -2.24
C PRO A 86 23.19 2.11 -2.90
N LYS A 87 23.00 1.06 -2.08
CA LYS A 87 22.71 -0.29 -2.58
C LYS A 87 21.49 -0.27 -3.50
N ARG A 88 21.60 -0.93 -4.65
CA ARG A 88 20.55 -1.02 -5.67
C ARG A 88 20.42 -2.44 -6.18
N ILE A 89 19.19 -2.92 -6.24
CA ILE A 89 18.84 -4.22 -6.82
C ILE A 89 17.84 -3.96 -7.94
N SER A 90 18.25 -4.27 -9.17
CA SER A 90 17.36 -4.21 -10.34
C SER A 90 16.67 -5.55 -10.51
N LEU A 91 15.34 -5.55 -10.54
CA LEU A 91 14.55 -6.72 -10.85
C LEU A 91 14.50 -6.93 -12.37
N PRO A 92 14.10 -8.12 -12.85
CA PRO A 92 13.92 -8.37 -14.28
C PRO A 92 12.91 -7.38 -14.90
N PRO A 93 12.94 -7.15 -16.23
CA PRO A 93 11.92 -6.37 -16.90
C PRO A 93 10.51 -6.94 -16.69
N LEU A 94 9.54 -6.09 -16.40
CA LEU A 94 8.15 -6.50 -16.15
C LEU A 94 7.53 -7.13 -17.40
N VAL A 95 6.86 -8.27 -17.21
CA VAL A 95 6.12 -8.96 -18.27
C VAL A 95 4.63 -8.65 -18.13
N THR A 96 4.04 -8.02 -19.14
CA THR A 96 2.61 -7.66 -19.13
C THR A 96 1.77 -8.83 -19.65
N LEU A 97 0.81 -9.29 -18.86
CA LEU A 97 -0.13 -10.33 -19.28
C LEU A 97 -1.18 -9.79 -20.28
N PRO A 98 -1.80 -10.64 -21.12
CA PRO A 98 -2.84 -10.20 -22.05
C PRO A 98 -4.03 -9.54 -21.35
N ARG A 99 -4.40 -8.33 -21.82
CA ARG A 99 -5.44 -7.45 -21.24
C ARG A 99 -5.10 -6.90 -19.84
N CYS A 100 -3.81 -6.79 -19.52
CA CYS A 100 -3.29 -6.13 -18.33
C CYS A 100 -2.43 -4.91 -18.72
N GLN A 101 -1.94 -4.18 -17.71
CA GLN A 101 -0.96 -3.11 -17.85
C GLN A 101 0.01 -3.15 -16.67
N THR A 102 1.26 -2.74 -16.87
CA THR A 102 2.30 -2.70 -15.83
C THR A 102 2.94 -1.31 -15.66
N GLN A 103 2.37 -0.29 -16.28
CA GLN A 103 2.88 1.09 -16.26
C GLN A 103 2.46 1.84 -14.98
N ILE A 104 1.28 1.53 -14.45
CA ILE A 104 0.72 2.14 -13.25
C ILE A 104 0.78 1.10 -12.13
N VAL A 105 1.71 1.30 -11.20
CA VAL A 105 1.88 0.52 -9.97
C VAL A 105 1.04 1.15 -8.85
N THR A 106 0.27 0.35 -8.12
CA THR A 106 -0.45 0.84 -6.92
C THR A 106 0.47 0.82 -5.70
N ASN A 107 1.21 -0.29 -5.50
CA ASN A 107 2.32 -0.40 -4.56
C ASN A 107 3.12 -1.69 -4.76
N LEU A 108 4.04 -1.95 -3.83
CA LEU A 108 4.70 -3.24 -3.65
C LEU A 108 4.72 -3.66 -2.17
N ALA A 109 5.03 -4.93 -1.93
CA ALA A 109 5.34 -5.49 -0.62
C ALA A 109 6.47 -6.51 -0.70
N MET A 110 7.24 -6.66 0.37
CA MET A 110 8.30 -7.67 0.48
C MET A 110 7.99 -8.63 1.62
N SER A 111 8.31 -9.92 1.43
CA SER A 111 8.09 -10.95 2.45
C SER A 111 9.11 -10.92 3.59
N SER A 112 10.33 -10.42 3.33
CA SER A 112 11.37 -10.27 4.35
C SER A 112 11.87 -8.83 4.44
N SER A 113 12.66 -8.55 5.48
CA SER A 113 13.27 -7.24 5.68
C SER A 113 14.28 -6.85 4.61
N SER A 114 14.93 -7.84 3.96
CA SER A 114 15.96 -7.59 2.97
C SER A 114 15.66 -8.31 1.65
N PRO A 115 15.64 -7.60 0.50
CA PRO A 115 15.56 -8.23 -0.81
C PRO A 115 16.78 -9.08 -1.17
N GLU A 116 17.87 -9.00 -0.39
CA GLU A 116 19.06 -9.83 -0.54
C GLU A 116 18.87 -11.26 0.03
N ASP A 117 17.81 -11.51 0.80
CA ASP A 117 17.54 -12.86 1.33
C ASP A 117 17.05 -13.78 0.20
N GLU A 118 17.57 -15.02 0.12
CA GLU A 118 17.25 -16.00 -0.94
C GLU A 118 15.76 -16.36 -1.07
N ASP A 119 15.05 -16.27 0.05
CA ASP A 119 13.61 -16.55 0.16
C ASP A 119 12.77 -15.27 0.17
N CYS A 120 13.39 -14.09 0.08
CA CYS A 120 12.66 -12.84 -0.06
C CYS A 120 11.88 -12.83 -1.38
N VAL A 121 10.60 -12.52 -1.28
CA VAL A 121 9.74 -12.30 -2.43
C VAL A 121 9.24 -10.87 -2.42
N VAL A 122 9.33 -10.23 -3.58
CA VAL A 122 8.78 -8.92 -3.86
C VAL A 122 7.50 -9.11 -4.67
N ALA A 123 6.39 -8.63 -4.16
CA ALA A 123 5.13 -8.53 -4.87
C ALA A 123 4.92 -7.10 -5.36
N VAL A 124 4.63 -6.93 -6.65
CA VAL A 124 4.28 -5.65 -7.27
C VAL A 124 2.84 -5.71 -7.74
N LYS A 125 2.02 -4.78 -7.26
CA LYS A 125 0.61 -4.66 -7.64
C LYS A 125 0.43 -3.51 -8.63
N PHE A 126 -0.28 -3.79 -9.72
CA PHE A 126 -0.61 -2.80 -10.74
C PHE A 126 -2.07 -2.39 -10.68
N LEU A 127 -2.40 -1.22 -11.20
CA LEU A 127 -3.79 -0.87 -11.45
C LEU A 127 -4.38 -1.89 -12.45
N GLY A 128 -5.48 -2.56 -12.07
CA GLY A 128 -6.10 -3.59 -12.88
C GLY A 128 -5.78 -5.03 -12.42
N PRO A 129 -5.90 -6.02 -13.33
CA PRO A 129 -5.94 -7.43 -12.96
C PRO A 129 -4.58 -8.09 -12.70
N GLN A 130 -3.44 -7.38 -12.72
CA GLN A 130 -2.13 -8.02 -12.58
C GLN A 130 -1.52 -7.84 -11.19
N LEU A 131 -0.91 -8.93 -10.70
CA LEU A 131 -0.02 -9.01 -9.54
C LEU A 131 1.20 -9.82 -9.98
N SER A 132 2.40 -9.33 -9.69
CA SER A 132 3.65 -9.97 -10.13
C SER A 132 4.58 -10.20 -8.95
N PHE A 133 5.23 -11.37 -8.92
CA PHE A 133 6.14 -11.79 -7.87
C PHE A 133 7.55 -12.03 -8.43
N CYS A 134 8.57 -11.65 -7.67
CA CYS A 134 9.98 -11.85 -8.04
C CYS A 134 10.81 -12.15 -6.79
N ARG A 135 11.83 -13.00 -6.90
CA ARG A 135 12.80 -13.29 -5.84
C ARG A 135 14.13 -12.60 -6.13
N PRO A 136 14.44 -11.44 -5.54
CA PRO A 136 15.51 -10.58 -6.05
C PRO A 136 16.92 -11.20 -5.94
N ALA A 137 17.18 -11.95 -4.86
CA ALA A 137 18.48 -12.55 -4.59
C ALA A 137 18.86 -13.70 -5.55
N ARG A 138 17.88 -14.35 -6.19
CA ARG A 138 18.13 -15.48 -7.09
C ARG A 138 18.67 -14.97 -8.43
N GLY A 139 19.89 -15.37 -8.81
CA GLY A 139 20.62 -14.85 -9.98
C GLY A 139 19.89 -14.95 -11.34
N ASN A 140 18.93 -15.88 -11.48
CA ASN A 140 18.06 -16.02 -12.66
C ASN A 140 16.59 -15.76 -12.30
N SER A 141 16.32 -14.74 -11.49
CA SER A 141 14.95 -14.45 -11.08
C SER A 141 14.07 -14.14 -12.29
N GLU A 142 12.86 -14.69 -12.29
CA GLU A 142 11.84 -14.42 -13.29
C GLU A 142 10.56 -13.95 -12.59
N TRP A 143 9.75 -13.18 -13.32
CA TRP A 143 8.45 -12.77 -12.82
C TRP A 143 7.46 -13.92 -12.86
N THR A 144 6.91 -14.27 -11.70
CA THR A 144 5.70 -15.07 -11.64
C THR A 144 4.49 -14.14 -11.66
N ASN A 145 3.73 -14.15 -12.76
CA ASN A 145 2.64 -13.22 -12.98
C ASN A 145 1.29 -13.90 -12.72
N VAL A 146 0.45 -13.25 -11.92
CA VAL A 146 -0.91 -13.71 -11.60
C VAL A 146 -1.92 -12.74 -12.17
N ARG A 147 -2.88 -13.28 -12.93
CA ARG A 147 -4.07 -12.55 -13.37
C ARG A 147 -5.21 -12.74 -12.37
N ILE A 148 -5.56 -11.66 -11.70
CA ILE A 148 -6.71 -11.56 -10.81
C ILE A 148 -7.97 -11.43 -11.66
N ALA A 149 -8.88 -12.39 -11.54
CA ALA A 149 -10.16 -12.39 -12.27
C ALA A 149 -11.16 -11.37 -11.69
N ASP A 150 -11.13 -11.20 -10.38
CA ASP A 150 -12.09 -10.38 -9.65
C ASP A 150 -11.70 -8.90 -9.67
N SER A 151 -12.56 -8.08 -10.27
CA SER A 151 -12.35 -6.65 -10.44
C SER A 151 -12.31 -5.87 -9.14
N SER A 152 -12.83 -6.42 -8.03
CA SER A 152 -12.80 -5.73 -6.74
C SER A 152 -11.37 -5.47 -6.26
N PHE A 153 -10.37 -6.17 -6.77
CA PHE A 153 -8.97 -6.02 -6.37
C PHE A 153 -8.13 -5.13 -7.29
N PHE A 154 -8.74 -4.55 -8.34
CA PHE A 154 -7.99 -3.85 -9.37
C PHE A 154 -7.30 -2.58 -8.87
N ASN A 155 -7.85 -1.92 -7.84
CA ASN A 155 -7.27 -0.73 -7.23
C ASN A 155 -6.69 -0.98 -5.83
N SER A 156 -6.52 -2.25 -5.44
CA SER A 156 -6.07 -2.59 -4.10
C SER A 156 -4.56 -2.43 -3.95
N HIS A 157 -4.13 -2.29 -2.70
CA HIS A 157 -2.72 -2.36 -2.32
C HIS A 157 -2.40 -3.76 -1.78
N VAL A 158 -1.26 -4.31 -2.19
CA VAL A 158 -0.75 -5.58 -1.67
C VAL A 158 0.02 -5.36 -0.37
N MET A 159 -0.17 -6.23 0.61
CA MET A 159 0.58 -6.28 1.87
C MET A 159 1.10 -7.71 2.03
N TYR A 160 2.29 -7.89 2.59
CA TYR A 160 2.70 -9.20 3.10
C TYR A 160 2.23 -9.34 4.55
N SER A 161 1.52 -10.42 4.86
CA SER A 161 1.16 -10.80 6.22
C SER A 161 2.22 -11.79 6.73
N GLU A 162 2.95 -11.40 7.76
CA GLU A 162 3.90 -12.27 8.46
C GLU A 162 3.13 -13.37 9.23
N ARG A 163 1.93 -13.06 9.75
CA ARG A 163 1.07 -14.03 10.43
C ARG A 163 0.65 -15.18 9.51
N ASP A 164 0.16 -14.83 8.31
CA ASP A 164 -0.42 -15.79 7.38
C ASP A 164 0.61 -16.33 6.36
N GLU A 165 1.84 -15.78 6.38
CA GLU A 165 2.91 -16.04 5.39
C GLU A 165 2.44 -15.84 3.94
N MET A 166 1.57 -14.85 3.71
CA MET A 166 0.90 -14.64 2.43
C MET A 166 0.83 -13.18 2.02
N PHE A 167 0.80 -12.96 0.70
CA PHE A 167 0.50 -11.65 0.13
C PHE A 167 -1.00 -11.45 0.08
N SER A 168 -1.49 -10.46 0.82
CA SER A 168 -2.90 -10.19 1.00
C SER A 168 -3.29 -8.79 0.51
N MET A 169 -4.53 -8.64 0.06
CA MET A 169 -5.09 -7.35 -0.31
C MET A 169 -6.59 -7.32 0.00
N PRO A 170 -7.14 -6.16 0.40
CA PRO A 170 -8.56 -6.02 0.63
C PRO A 170 -9.28 -5.82 -0.71
N SER A 171 -10.51 -6.32 -0.83
CA SER A 171 -11.39 -5.97 -1.94
C SER A 171 -11.78 -4.49 -1.83
N SER A 172 -12.17 -3.88 -2.94
CA SER A 172 -12.98 -2.67 -2.92
C SER A 172 -14.19 -2.89 -2.01
N GLU A 173 -14.56 -1.86 -1.26
CA GLU A 173 -15.53 -1.91 -0.16
C GLU A 173 -15.08 -2.65 1.10
N GLY A 174 -14.00 -3.44 1.03
CA GLY A 174 -13.46 -4.20 2.16
C GLY A 174 -14.35 -5.35 2.59
N ASN A 175 -15.13 -5.96 1.71
CA ASN A 175 -15.99 -7.10 2.05
C ASN A 175 -15.23 -8.43 2.04
N TYR A 176 -14.10 -8.48 1.35
CA TYR A 176 -13.27 -9.67 1.24
C TYR A 176 -11.79 -9.30 1.41
N ILE A 177 -10.99 -10.24 1.90
CA ILE A 177 -9.54 -10.23 1.79
C ILE A 177 -9.16 -11.39 0.86
N GLY A 178 -8.39 -11.08 -0.18
CA GLY A 178 -7.75 -12.11 -1.00
C GLY A 178 -6.33 -12.31 -0.53
N SER A 179 -5.87 -13.55 -0.46
CA SER A 179 -4.51 -13.93 -0.06
C SER A 179 -3.91 -14.90 -1.08
N TRP A 180 -2.66 -14.64 -1.47
CA TRP A 180 -1.91 -15.40 -2.46
C TRP A 180 -0.69 -16.02 -1.79
N ASP A 181 -0.60 -17.35 -1.92
CA ASP A 181 0.54 -18.15 -1.53
C ASP A 181 1.45 -18.34 -2.76
N ILE A 182 2.75 -18.08 -2.61
CA ILE A 182 3.71 -18.15 -3.71
C ILE A 182 4.19 -19.60 -3.95
N GLY A 183 3.82 -20.53 -3.07
CA GLY A 183 4.07 -21.97 -3.23
C GLY A 183 3.18 -22.64 -4.29
N GLU A 184 2.71 -23.84 -3.99
CA GLU A 184 2.03 -24.74 -4.94
C GLU A 184 0.69 -24.20 -5.49
N HIS A 185 0.19 -23.09 -4.95
CA HIS A 185 -1.16 -22.60 -5.18
C HIS A 185 -1.20 -21.12 -5.63
N ILE A 186 -0.17 -20.62 -6.31
CA ILE A 186 -0.07 -19.22 -6.75
C ILE A 186 -1.25 -18.73 -7.62
N HIS A 187 -1.93 -19.64 -8.32
CA HIS A 187 -3.13 -19.33 -9.09
C HIS A 187 -4.44 -19.47 -8.29
N ASN A 188 -4.40 -20.09 -7.12
CA ASN A 188 -5.53 -20.29 -6.22
C ASN A 188 -5.40 -19.35 -5.02
N ARG A 189 -6.12 -18.23 -5.06
CA ARG A 189 -6.20 -17.34 -3.90
C ARG A 189 -7.09 -17.93 -2.81
N LYS A 190 -6.71 -17.73 -1.55
CA LYS A 190 -7.64 -17.85 -0.42
C LYS A 190 -8.48 -16.58 -0.34
N VAL A 191 -9.78 -16.72 -0.09
CA VAL A 191 -10.70 -15.58 0.05
C VAL A 191 -11.36 -15.64 1.42
N LEU A 192 -11.14 -14.61 2.23
CA LEU A 192 -11.76 -14.44 3.53
C LEU A 192 -12.88 -13.40 3.43
N LYS A 193 -14.12 -13.80 3.77
CA LYS A 193 -15.27 -12.89 3.78
C LYS A 193 -15.35 -12.18 5.14
N LEU A 194 -15.38 -10.85 5.11
CA LEU A 194 -15.42 -10.04 6.32
C LEU A 194 -16.84 -9.84 6.86
N ARG A 195 -16.99 -9.97 8.17
CA ARG A 195 -18.23 -9.83 8.94
C ARG A 195 -18.07 -8.69 9.93
N TYR A 196 -18.64 -7.55 9.58
CA TYR A 196 -18.50 -6.33 10.36
C TYR A 196 -19.28 -6.39 11.67
N ARG A 197 -18.60 -6.05 12.77
CA ARG A 197 -19.18 -5.95 14.12
C ARG A 197 -18.92 -4.57 14.70
N ASN A 198 -19.85 -4.12 15.56
CA ASN A 198 -19.75 -2.85 16.28
C ASN A 198 -19.56 -1.62 15.38
N LEU A 199 -20.22 -1.61 14.21
CA LEU A 199 -20.15 -0.50 13.26
C LEU A 199 -20.38 0.86 13.95
N PRO A 200 -19.65 1.92 13.55
CA PRO A 200 -19.85 3.24 14.12
C PRO A 200 -21.27 3.71 13.86
N LYS A 201 -21.93 4.24 14.90
CA LYS A 201 -23.20 4.94 14.75
C LYS A 201 -22.88 6.36 14.25
N LEU A 202 -23.37 6.67 13.06
CA LEU A 202 -23.13 7.96 12.40
C LEU A 202 -24.45 8.72 12.29
N VAL A 203 -24.40 10.03 12.55
CA VAL A 203 -25.55 10.91 12.29
C VAL A 203 -25.62 11.26 10.81
N GLN A 204 -26.79 11.71 10.32
CA GLN A 204 -27.02 11.98 8.89
C GLN A 204 -25.94 12.87 8.25
N LYS A 205 -25.54 13.96 8.89
CA LYS A 205 -24.48 14.84 8.37
C LYS A 205 -23.13 14.16 8.21
N GLU A 206 -22.81 13.19 9.07
CA GLU A 206 -21.57 12.42 8.95
C GLU A 206 -21.64 11.44 7.77
N TRP A 207 -22.81 10.84 7.52
CA TRP A 207 -23.03 10.01 6.34
C TRP A 207 -22.89 10.82 5.06
N GLU A 208 -23.56 11.96 4.95
CA GLU A 208 -23.48 12.86 3.79
C GLU A 208 -22.04 13.33 3.53
N LEU A 209 -21.27 13.61 4.60
CA LEU A 209 -19.85 13.92 4.47
C LEU A 209 -19.06 12.76 3.86
N LEU A 210 -19.22 11.55 4.40
CA LEU A 210 -18.48 10.37 3.96
C LEU A 210 -18.89 9.88 2.56
N ASP A 211 -20.16 10.04 2.19
CA ASP A 211 -20.67 9.74 0.85
C ASP A 211 -20.03 10.66 -0.22
N SER A 212 -19.73 11.91 0.16
CA SER A 212 -18.99 12.84 -0.70
C SER A 212 -17.47 12.58 -0.79
N CYS A 213 -16.93 11.61 -0.05
CA CYS A 213 -15.50 11.32 0.01
C CYS A 213 -15.10 10.18 -0.95
N PHE A 214 -13.86 10.23 -1.42
CA PHE A 214 -13.19 9.06 -1.99
C PHE A 214 -12.81 8.10 -0.86
N ARG A 215 -13.14 6.82 -1.03
CA ARG A 215 -12.79 5.76 -0.09
C ARG A 215 -11.75 4.83 -0.69
N SER A 216 -10.76 4.44 0.12
CA SER A 216 -9.81 3.38 -0.21
C SER A 216 -9.67 2.42 0.97
N GLU A 217 -9.38 1.16 0.67
CA GLU A 217 -9.20 0.10 1.66
C GLU A 217 -7.73 -0.35 1.72
N HIS A 218 -7.19 -0.42 2.93
CA HIS A 218 -5.79 -0.79 3.18
C HIS A 218 -5.72 -1.86 4.27
N LEU A 219 -4.82 -2.83 4.10
CA LEU A 219 -4.46 -3.76 5.16
C LEU A 219 -3.21 -3.27 5.87
N VAL A 220 -3.19 -3.43 7.19
CA VAL A 220 -2.05 -3.08 8.04
C VAL A 220 -1.87 -4.19 9.06
N GLU A 221 -0.66 -4.66 9.25
CA GLU A 221 -0.34 -5.67 10.25
C GLU A 221 0.63 -5.11 11.30
N SER A 222 0.34 -5.43 12.56
CA SER A 222 1.20 -5.13 13.70
C SER A 222 2.20 -6.28 13.89
N ARG A 223 3.49 -6.03 13.62
CA ARG A 223 4.56 -7.03 13.82
C ARG A 223 4.71 -7.49 15.27
N PHE A 224 4.32 -6.65 16.23
CA PHE A 224 4.46 -6.98 17.65
C PHE A 224 3.35 -7.87 18.17
N THR A 225 2.15 -7.75 17.61
CA THR A 225 0.96 -8.45 18.11
C THR A 225 0.42 -9.50 17.13
N GLY A 226 0.86 -9.47 15.87
CA GLY A 226 0.29 -10.28 14.79
C GLY A 226 -1.13 -9.84 14.38
N GLU A 227 -1.66 -8.75 14.97
CA GLU A 227 -2.99 -8.27 14.64
C GLU A 227 -3.01 -7.61 13.27
N THR A 228 -3.99 -7.98 12.45
CA THR A 228 -4.26 -7.37 11.16
C THR A 228 -5.44 -6.43 11.26
N PHE A 229 -5.35 -5.30 10.59
CA PHE A 229 -6.37 -4.26 10.57
C PHE A 229 -6.75 -3.93 9.14
N LEU A 230 -8.06 -3.87 8.88
CA LEU A 230 -8.62 -3.24 7.70
C LEU A 230 -8.87 -1.76 7.99
N VAL A 231 -8.24 -0.89 7.21
CA VAL A 231 -8.39 0.57 7.30
C VAL A 231 -9.17 1.05 6.08
N LYS A 232 -10.35 1.62 6.32
CA LYS A 232 -11.10 2.41 5.32
C LYS A 232 -10.72 3.86 5.46
N TRP A 233 -10.05 4.40 4.45
CA TRP A 233 -9.55 5.76 4.43
C TRP A 233 -10.43 6.64 3.53
N TYR A 234 -11.08 7.62 4.14
CA TYR A 234 -11.93 8.60 3.47
C TYR A 234 -11.17 9.90 3.25
N THR A 235 -11.09 10.31 1.99
CA THR A 235 -10.38 11.52 1.55
C THR A 235 -11.26 12.38 0.68
N LYS A 236 -11.01 13.69 0.69
CA LYS A 236 -11.72 14.66 -0.14
C LYS A 236 -10.74 15.62 -0.79
N ARG A 237 -11.03 16.04 -2.01
CA ARG A 237 -10.22 17.07 -2.68
C ARG A 237 -10.39 18.38 -1.91
N ASN A 238 -9.27 19.01 -1.55
CA ASN A 238 -9.30 20.33 -0.95
C ASN A 238 -9.71 21.36 -2.01
N SER A 239 -10.91 21.95 -1.86
CA SER A 239 -11.43 22.98 -2.77
C SER A 239 -10.63 24.28 -2.73
N ASP A 240 -9.92 24.53 -1.63
CA ASP A 240 -9.37 25.85 -1.33
C ASP A 240 -7.92 26.01 -1.85
N ASN A 241 -7.30 24.92 -2.31
CA ASN A 241 -5.97 24.93 -2.90
C ASN A 241 -6.04 24.45 -4.36
N ASN A 242 -5.62 25.32 -5.30
CA ASN A 242 -5.54 25.04 -6.74
C ASN A 242 -4.67 23.82 -7.11
N ASN A 243 -3.94 23.22 -6.17
CA ASN A 243 -3.04 22.11 -6.41
C ASN A 243 -3.70 20.72 -6.27
N GLY A 244 -5.03 20.63 -6.13
CA GLY A 244 -5.76 19.36 -6.15
C GLY A 244 -5.48 18.40 -4.97
N LYS A 245 -4.85 18.88 -3.89
CA LYS A 245 -4.40 18.05 -2.77
C LYS A 245 -5.57 17.35 -2.08
N MET A 246 -5.44 16.03 -1.87
CA MET A 246 -6.38 15.26 -1.07
C MET A 246 -6.18 15.54 0.43
N ARG A 247 -7.28 15.76 1.14
CA ARG A 247 -7.35 15.88 2.59
C ARG A 247 -7.97 14.61 3.17
N THR A 248 -7.40 14.11 4.26
CA THR A 248 -8.03 13.05 5.06
C THR A 248 -9.22 13.62 5.82
N GLU A 249 -10.38 13.01 5.64
CA GLU A 249 -11.59 13.33 6.40
C GLU A 249 -11.82 12.34 7.53
N ARG A 250 -11.61 11.03 7.28
CA ARG A 250 -11.84 10.01 8.30
C ARG A 250 -11.08 8.71 8.03
N PHE A 251 -10.80 7.99 9.11
CA PHE A 251 -10.44 6.58 9.08
C PHE A 251 -11.51 5.77 9.81
N PHE A 252 -11.88 4.62 9.24
CA PHE A 252 -12.46 3.54 10.02
C PHE A 252 -11.50 2.38 10.04
N VAL A 253 -11.24 1.86 11.22
CA VAL A 253 -10.28 0.78 11.41
C VAL A 253 -11.01 -0.37 12.07
N PHE A 254 -10.80 -1.55 11.50
CA PHE A 254 -11.41 -2.78 11.93
C PHE A 254 -10.30 -3.79 12.21
N ASN A 255 -10.24 -4.32 13.43
CA ASN A 255 -9.38 -5.46 13.74
C ASN A 255 -10.00 -6.71 13.08
N THR A 256 -9.20 -7.44 12.31
CA THR A 256 -9.63 -8.62 11.55
C THR A 256 -8.99 -9.89 12.07
N ASP A 257 -9.81 -10.90 12.37
CA ASP A 257 -9.37 -12.25 12.75
C ASP A 257 -9.44 -13.25 11.58
N GLU A 258 -8.97 -14.47 11.84
CA GLU A 258 -8.86 -15.57 10.87
C GLU A 258 -10.25 -16.11 10.44
N GLU A 259 -11.27 -15.96 11.29
CA GLU A 259 -12.66 -16.32 10.98
C GLU A 259 -13.38 -15.24 10.14
N GLY A 260 -12.72 -14.11 9.90
CA GLY A 260 -13.21 -13.01 9.10
C GLY A 260 -14.11 -12.05 9.87
N ASN A 261 -14.07 -12.01 11.20
CA ASN A 261 -14.72 -10.94 11.94
C ASN A 261 -13.93 -9.64 11.78
N ALA A 262 -14.63 -8.54 11.47
CA ALA A 262 -14.04 -7.21 11.36
C ALA A 262 -14.65 -6.32 12.45
N VAL A 263 -13.95 -6.17 13.57
CA VAL A 263 -14.46 -5.44 14.75
C VAL A 263 -13.96 -4.00 14.72
N TYR A 264 -14.89 -3.05 14.68
CA TYR A 264 -14.55 -1.63 14.68
C TYR A 264 -13.77 -1.23 15.95
N THR A 265 -12.64 -0.55 15.76
CA THR A 265 -11.80 -0.03 16.85
C THR A 265 -11.96 1.48 16.96
N ARG A 266 -12.32 1.97 18.15
CA ARG A 266 -12.44 3.41 18.44
C ARG A 266 -11.13 4.09 18.85
N ASP A 267 -10.07 3.31 19.06
CA ASP A 267 -8.85 3.72 19.77
C ASP A 267 -7.84 4.45 18.86
N ILE A 268 -8.29 5.38 18.03
CA ILE A 268 -7.46 6.06 17.02
C ILE A 268 -7.53 7.58 17.10
#